data_AF-A0A959HRK5-F1
#
_entry.id   AF-A0A959HRK5-F1
#
_cell.length_a   1.000
_cell.length_b   1.000
_cell.length_c   1.000
_cell.angle_alpha   90.00
_cell.angle_beta   90.00
_cell.angle_gamma   90.00
#
_symmetry.space_group_name_H-M   'P 1'
#
loop_
_entity.id
_entity.type
_entity.pdbx_description
1 polymer ?
#
loop_
_entity_poly.entity_id
_entity_poly.type
_entity_poly.pdbx_seq_one_letter_code
_entity_poly.pdbx_strand_id
1 'polypeptide(L)'
;MNSEALIPHLFRTEFGKITAVLTRYVGFEHLEDAEDIASATFAKALESWTYGQIPGNPRAWLYAVAKNNALNWIRRHQNFKTKEADFISLHASETDYIDLSEGYIRDSQLSMLF
;
A
#
# COMPACT_ATOMS: atom_id res chain seq x y z
N MET A 1 21.84 11.25 -5.08
CA MET A 1 20.63 11.44 -5.91
C MET A 1 19.79 12.50 -5.23
N ASN A 2 19.37 13.54 -5.95
CA ASN A 2 18.53 14.59 -5.37
C ASN A 2 17.13 14.04 -5.09
N SER A 3 16.60 14.25 -3.88
CA SER A 3 15.25 13.79 -3.49
C SER A 3 14.18 14.31 -4.47
N GLU A 4 14.36 15.54 -4.96
CA GLU A 4 13.49 16.22 -5.94
C GLU A 4 13.19 15.41 -7.21
N ALA A 5 14.13 14.57 -7.67
CA ALA A 5 13.92 13.74 -8.86
C ALA A 5 13.52 12.30 -8.51
N LEU A 6 13.96 11.81 -7.35
CA LEU A 6 13.75 10.42 -6.94
C LEU A 6 12.28 10.14 -6.60
N ILE A 7 11.65 11.02 -5.81
CA ILE A 7 10.25 10.80 -5.38
C ILE A 7 9.30 10.83 -6.58
N PRO A 8 9.34 11.81 -7.50
CA PRO A 8 8.47 11.79 -8.68
C PRO A 8 8.70 10.58 -9.58
N HIS A 9 9.94 10.08 -9.68
CA HIS A 9 10.22 8.85 -10.42
C HIS A 9 9.55 7.64 -9.76
N LEU A 10 9.77 7.45 -8.45
CA LEU A 10 9.16 6.33 -7.71
C LEU A 10 7.64 6.40 -7.69
N PHE A 11 7.05 7.59 -7.63
CA PHE A 11 5.61 7.77 -7.73
C PHE A 11 5.09 7.19 -9.04
N ARG A 12 5.68 7.59 -10.18
CA ARG A 12 5.27 7.10 -11.51
C ARG A 12 5.45 5.59 -11.69
N THR A 13 6.42 4.98 -11.02
CA THR A 13 6.74 3.55 -11.21
C THR A 13 6.12 2.62 -10.18
N GLU A 14 5.86 3.10 -8.96
CA GLU A 14 5.47 2.26 -7.82
C GLU A 14 4.06 2.55 -7.30
N PHE A 15 3.48 3.73 -7.55
CA PHE A 15 2.15 4.07 -7.02
C PHE A 15 1.09 3.06 -7.47
N GLY A 16 0.92 2.87 -8.78
CA GLY A 16 -0.06 1.93 -9.32
C GLY A 16 0.20 0.47 -8.91
N LYS A 17 1.45 0.09 -8.64
CA LYS A 17 1.79 -1.25 -8.15
C LYS A 17 1.31 -1.45 -6.72
N ILE A 18 1.59 -0.47 -5.85
CA ILE A 18 1.14 -0.50 -4.46
C ILE A 18 -0.39 -0.49 -4.42
N THR A 19 -1.05 0.40 -5.16
CA THR A 19 -2.52 0.47 -5.21
C THR A 19 -3.11 -0.87 -5.66
N ALA A 20 -2.65 -1.45 -6.77
CA ALA A 20 -3.19 -2.72 -7.26
C ALA A 20 -3.07 -3.87 -6.24
N VAL A 21 -1.91 -3.98 -5.58
CA VAL A 21 -1.72 -4.99 -4.52
C VAL A 21 -2.66 -4.73 -3.36
N LEU A 22 -2.71 -3.49 -2.86
CA LEU A 22 -3.56 -3.14 -1.72
C LEU A 22 -5.04 -3.40 -2.02
N THR A 23 -5.54 -2.95 -3.18
CA THR A 23 -6.92 -3.20 -3.62
C THR A 23 -7.24 -4.68 -3.64
N ARG A 24 -6.32 -5.53 -4.11
CA ARG A 24 -6.52 -6.98 -4.09
C ARG A 24 -6.66 -7.55 -2.67
N TYR A 25 -5.94 -6.99 -1.69
CA TYR A 25 -6.03 -7.44 -0.30
C TYR A 25 -7.25 -6.92 0.44
N VAL A 26 -7.66 -5.67 0.19
CA VAL A 26 -8.77 -5.05 0.91
C VAL A 26 -10.12 -5.23 0.23
N GLY A 27 -10.14 -5.56 -1.06
CA GLY A 27 -11.34 -5.63 -1.89
C GLY A 27 -11.42 -4.49 -2.91
N PHE A 28 -12.01 -4.75 -4.08
CA PHE A 28 -12.19 -3.75 -5.14
C PHE A 28 -13.09 -2.58 -4.74
N GLU A 29 -14.06 -2.84 -3.85
CA GLU A 29 -14.92 -1.83 -3.25
C GLU A 29 -14.15 -0.81 -2.40
N HIS A 30 -12.91 -1.14 -2.01
CA HIS A 30 -12.00 -0.32 -1.21
C HIS A 30 -10.84 0.23 -2.06
N LEU A 31 -11.03 0.40 -3.38
CA LEU A 31 -10.03 0.98 -4.28
C LEU A 31 -9.59 2.39 -3.84
N GLU A 32 -10.54 3.26 -3.46
CA GLU A 32 -10.25 4.62 -3.01
C GLU A 32 -9.39 4.60 -1.74
N ASP A 33 -9.73 3.75 -0.77
CA ASP A 33 -8.93 3.54 0.44
C ASP A 33 -7.50 3.07 0.12
N ALA A 34 -7.34 2.16 -0.85
CA ALA A 34 -6.04 1.68 -1.29
C ALA A 34 -5.19 2.79 -1.92
N GLU A 35 -5.80 3.66 -2.74
CA GLU A 35 -5.16 4.83 -3.34
C GLU A 35 -4.72 5.85 -2.28
N ASP A 36 -5.58 6.10 -1.28
CA ASP A 36 -5.27 6.98 -0.15
C ASP A 36 -4.09 6.45 0.67
N ILE A 37 -4.05 5.14 0.93
CA ILE A 37 -2.92 4.50 1.63
C ILE A 37 -1.61 4.65 0.82
N ALA A 38 -1.67 4.44 -0.50
CA ALA A 38 -0.52 4.65 -1.38
C ALA A 38 -0.07 6.12 -1.35
N SER A 39 -1.00 7.06 -1.45
CA SER A 39 -0.74 8.50 -1.37
C SER A 39 -0.09 8.91 -0.06
N ALA A 40 -0.62 8.43 1.08
CA ALA A 40 -0.05 8.66 2.41
C ALA A 40 1.38 8.09 2.54
N THR A 41 1.66 6.99 1.86
CA THR A 41 3.01 6.40 1.82
C THR A 41 4.01 7.32 1.14
N PHE A 42 3.64 7.90 -0.02
CA PHE A 42 4.48 8.87 -0.72
C PHE A 42 4.58 10.21 -0.01
N ALA A 43 3.50 10.68 0.64
CA ALA A 43 3.53 11.88 1.47
C ALA A 43 4.56 11.73 2.61
N LYS A 44 4.56 10.57 3.29
CA LYS A 44 5.55 10.26 4.33
C LYS A 44 6.98 10.19 3.80
N ALA A 45 7.17 9.67 2.58
CA ALA A 45 8.48 9.69 1.93
C ALA A 45 8.95 11.13 1.66
N LEU A 46 8.05 12.00 1.17
CA LEU A 46 8.34 13.41 0.94
C LEU A 46 8.73 14.12 2.24
N GLU A 47 7.94 13.96 3.30
CA GLU A 47 8.26 14.54 4.61
C GLU A 47 9.60 14.04 5.15
N SER A 48 9.84 12.72 5.11
CA SER A 48 11.01 12.11 5.73
C SER A 48 12.30 12.31 4.93
N TRP A 49 12.25 12.33 3.60
CA TRP A 49 13.44 12.36 2.76
C TRP A 49 13.83 13.78 2.33
N THR A 50 12.91 14.75 2.40
CA THR A 50 13.22 16.15 2.08
C THR A 50 14.24 16.75 3.06
N TYR A 51 14.08 16.44 4.36
CA TYR A 51 14.94 16.96 5.43
C TYR A 51 15.87 15.89 6.03
N GLY A 52 15.62 14.61 5.73
CA GLY A 52 16.37 13.48 6.27
C GLY A 52 17.20 12.74 5.23
N GLN A 53 17.68 11.55 5.60
CA GLN A 53 18.40 10.67 4.69
C GLN A 53 17.45 9.79 3.90
N ILE A 54 17.72 9.67 2.60
CA ILE A 54 17.07 8.70 1.72
C ILE A 54 17.53 7.29 2.15
N PRO A 55 16.63 6.33 2.40
CA PRO A 55 16.99 4.96 2.73
C PRO A 55 17.85 4.31 1.64
N GLY A 56 18.72 3.37 2.01
CA GLY A 56 19.56 2.64 1.04
C GLY A 56 18.76 1.86 -0.01
N ASN A 57 17.53 1.45 0.32
CA ASN A 57 16.56 0.91 -0.64
C ASN A 57 15.21 1.65 -0.50
N PRO A 58 15.01 2.74 -1.26
CA PRO A 58 13.79 3.56 -1.18
C PRO A 58 12.52 2.79 -1.54
N ARG A 59 12.58 1.89 -2.53
CA ARG A 59 11.44 1.05 -2.94
C ARG A 59 10.99 0.12 -1.82
N ALA A 60 11.92 -0.62 -1.22
CA ALA A 60 11.61 -1.52 -0.12
C ALA A 60 11.05 -0.76 1.09
N TRP A 61 11.55 0.46 1.34
CA TRP A 61 11.00 1.33 2.38
C TRP A 61 9.55 1.73 2.09
N LEU A 62 9.23 2.14 0.86
CA LEU A 62 7.85 2.46 0.46
C LEU A 62 6.93 1.26 0.68
N TYR A 63 7.36 0.07 0.28
CA TYR A 63 6.56 -1.15 0.44
C TYR A 63 6.30 -1.47 1.91
N ALA A 64 7.30 -1.33 2.77
CA ALA A 64 7.15 -1.53 4.21
C ALA A 64 6.16 -0.52 4.82
N VAL A 65 6.24 0.75 4.40
CA VAL A 65 5.32 1.80 4.88
C VAL A 65 3.89 1.55 4.39
N ALA A 66 3.71 1.23 3.11
CA ALA A 66 2.41 0.91 2.54
C ALA A 66 1.76 -0.28 3.26
N LYS A 67 2.53 -1.36 3.48
CA LYS A 67 2.08 -2.53 4.24
C LYS A 67 1.62 -2.14 5.64
N ASN A 68 2.43 -1.37 6.38
CA ASN A 68 2.07 -0.93 7.73
C ASN A 68 0.81 -0.06 7.75
N ASN A 69 0.68 0.86 6.79
CA ASN A 69 -0.50 1.73 6.69
C ASN A 69 -1.77 0.92 6.38
N ALA A 70 -1.68 -0.05 5.46
CA ALA A 70 -2.79 -0.94 5.13
C ALA A 70 -3.20 -1.81 6.32
N LEU A 71 -2.25 -2.41 7.03
CA LEU A 71 -2.55 -3.16 8.26
C LEU A 71 -3.27 -2.30 9.30
N ASN A 72 -2.83 -1.05 9.47
CA ASN A 72 -3.48 -0.11 10.37
C ASN A 72 -4.89 0.27 9.91
N TRP A 73 -5.13 0.37 8.59
CA TRP A 73 -6.46 0.58 8.03
C TRP A 73 -7.37 -0.63 8.27
N ILE A 74 -6.89 -1.85 8.01
CA ILE A 74 -7.64 -3.10 8.20
C ILE A 74 -8.04 -3.27 9.67
N ARG A 75 -7.09 -3.10 10.60
CA ARG A 75 -7.34 -3.21 12.05
C ARG A 75 -8.41 -2.21 12.51
N ARG A 76 -8.37 -0.97 12.00
CA ARG A 76 -9.41 0.03 12.30
C ARG A 76 -10.76 -0.43 11.77
N HIS A 77 -10.83 -0.89 10.53
CA HIS A 77 -12.08 -1.34 9.91
C HIS A 77 -12.67 -2.59 10.56
N GLN A 78 -11.85 -3.55 10.99
CA GLN A 78 -12.30 -4.71 11.77
C GLN A 78 -12.87 -4.30 13.13
N ASN A 79 -12.24 -3.34 13.81
CA ASN A 79 -12.75 -2.82 15.08
C ASN A 79 -14.08 -2.05 14.90
N PHE A 80 -14.28 -1.39 13.76
CA PHE A 80 -15.55 -0.76 13.41
C PHE A 80 -16.64 -1.80 13.05
N LYS A 81 -16.31 -2.82 12.24
CA LYS A 81 -17.23 -3.92 11.87
C LYS A 81 -17.52 -4.91 13.02
N THR A 82 -16.71 -4.97 14.07
CA THR A 82 -17.07 -5.73 15.28
C THR A 82 -18.28 -5.14 16.01
N LYS A 83 -18.73 -3.92 15.64
CA LYS A 83 -20.03 -3.37 16.05
C LYS A 83 -21.17 -3.66 15.07
N GLU A 84 -20.90 -4.12 13.85
CA GLU A 84 -21.87 -4.48 12.80
C GLU A 84 -21.30 -5.65 11.95
N ALA A 85 -21.67 -6.87 12.32
CA ALA A 85 -20.99 -8.12 11.98
C ALA A 85 -20.86 -8.47 10.47
N ASP A 86 -19.91 -9.37 10.20
CA ASP A 86 -19.81 -10.36 9.11
C ASP A 86 -19.02 -10.10 7.82
N PHE A 87 -18.37 -8.96 7.60
CA PHE A 87 -17.78 -8.72 6.27
C PHE A 87 -16.33 -9.24 6.02
N ILE A 88 -15.54 -9.63 7.03
CA ILE A 88 -14.08 -9.89 6.85
C ILE A 88 -13.67 -11.31 7.26
N SER A 89 -14.55 -12.32 7.11
CA SER A 89 -14.18 -13.69 7.51
C SER A 89 -13.33 -14.45 6.48
N LEU A 90 -13.13 -13.93 5.26
CA LEU A 90 -12.39 -14.65 4.21
C LEU A 90 -10.90 -14.29 4.11
N HIS A 91 -10.44 -13.19 4.73
CA HIS A 91 -9.05 -12.69 4.60
C HIS A 91 -8.29 -12.55 5.92
N ALA A 92 -8.92 -12.87 7.06
CA ALA A 92 -8.32 -12.73 8.38
C ALA A 92 -7.11 -13.66 8.63
N SER A 93 -6.97 -14.77 7.88
CA SER A 93 -5.81 -15.66 7.96
C SER A 93 -4.65 -15.26 7.03
N GLU A 94 -4.88 -14.37 6.05
CA GLU A 94 -3.87 -13.92 5.07
C GLU A 94 -3.30 -12.52 5.36
N THR A 95 -3.85 -11.82 6.35
CA THR A 95 -3.48 -10.44 6.65
C THR A 95 -2.03 -10.29 7.14
N ASP A 96 -1.38 -11.37 7.55
CA ASP A 96 0.00 -11.34 8.05
C ASP A 96 1.04 -11.05 6.96
N TYR A 97 0.71 -11.19 5.67
CA TYR A 97 1.67 -10.93 4.61
C TYR A 97 1.03 -10.32 3.35
N ILE A 98 0.83 -9.00 3.36
CA ILE A 98 0.74 -8.22 2.12
C ILE A 98 2.02 -8.48 1.30
N ASP A 99 1.89 -9.15 0.16
CA ASP A 99 2.99 -9.50 -0.73
C ASP A 99 3.20 -8.41 -1.80
N LEU A 100 4.33 -7.73 -1.70
CA LEU A 100 4.79 -6.74 -2.68
C LEU A 100 5.97 -7.29 -3.51
N SER A 101 6.01 -8.62 -3.72
CA SER A 101 6.90 -9.26 -4.66
C SER A 101 6.52 -8.91 -6.11
N GLU A 102 7.51 -8.87 -7.00
CA GLU A 102 7.30 -8.48 -8.39
C GLU A 102 6.29 -9.39 -9.13
N GLY A 103 6.27 -10.69 -8.81
CA GLY A 103 5.31 -11.64 -9.38
C GLY A 103 3.87 -11.34 -8.96
N TYR A 104 3.66 -11.13 -7.65
CA TYR A 104 2.35 -10.82 -7.10
C TYR A 104 1.85 -9.43 -7.54
N ILE A 105 2.75 -8.45 -7.65
CA ILE A 105 2.45 -7.12 -8.19
C ILE A 105 1.88 -7.24 -9.60
N ARG A 106 2.55 -7.98 -10.50
CA ARG A 106 2.11 -8.12 -11.89
C ARG A 106 0.73 -8.76 -12.00
N ASP A 107 0.51 -9.81 -11.22
CA ASP A 107 -0.79 -10.50 -11.17
C ASP A 107 -1.89 -9.58 -10.64
N SER A 108 -1.60 -8.80 -9.60
CA SER A 108 -2.57 -7.83 -9.03
C SER A 108 -2.87 -6.69 -10.00
N GLN A 109 -1.87 -6.19 -10.72
CA GLN A 109 -2.08 -5.20 -11.78
C GLN A 109 -2.90 -5.75 -12.95
N LEU A 110 -2.71 -7.03 -13.30
CA LEU A 110 -3.51 -7.69 -14.33
C LEU A 110 -4.98 -7.80 -13.90
N SER A 111 -5.23 -8.17 -12.64
CA SER A 111 -6.58 -8.24 -12.08
C SER A 111 -7.30 -6.88 -12.06
N MET A 112 -6.58 -5.75 -12.08
CA MET A 112 -7.22 -4.42 -12.18
C MET A 112 -7.79 -4.13 -13.57
N LEU A 113 -7.38 -4.89 -14.60
CA LEU A 113 -7.76 -4.66 -15.98
C LEU A 113 -8.86 -5.61 -16.49
N PHE A 114 -9.09 -6.73 -15.79
CA PHE A 114 -9.98 -7.82 -16.21
C PHE A 114 -10.86 -8.29 -15.05
#